data_AF-A0A3M1Y6K6-F1
#
_entry.id   AF-A0A3M1Y6K6-F1
#
_cell.length_a   1.000
_cell.length_b   1.000
_cell.length_c   1.000
_cell.angle_alpha   90.00
_cell.angle_beta   90.00
_cell.angle_gamma   90.00
#
_symmetry.space_group_name_H-M   'P 1'
#
loop_
_entity.id
_entity.type
_entity.pdbx_description
1 polymer ?
#
loop_
_entity_poly.entity_id
_entity_poly.type
_entity_poly.pdbx_seq_one_letter_code
_entity_poly.pdbx_strand_id
1 'polypeptide(L)'
;MKNVKHLLLLMFLSSIVLAGYAQEDASKKYREQDLEQLEMYEDGDYLFPPKPRNNWSIGVKGGLAFVAGDVRAQPGMGFGLDVRKAMGHVFSLRLQATAGRTHGQNWSPTNGYRNHAGNPWEELYNTDPNVTPPNVYYNFRMQYADVALQGLVNLNNINFYKEQSKWNIYAGAGLGVNAYYTAVDALDGNGNPYTHFNEVTAINPNDPTTFVIDGRRERLDLLQSRQDGVYETPAEGHTAENGIQIGGNNYVVGPTITGAVGLRYRLSRRVEIELEHRIAWANDDLLDGQRWQEAGGGGPDFGQDQTSLTRDFDSYNHTTLGIHFRLGPGEESLWWSNPLTEVYSSAQEAREIAKRLTDDGDKDGVPDLYDKEPDTPEGMPVDGLGRALDTDGDGVLDNDDEEPFTPKGCDVDQYGVALDADNDGVPDCYDKEPNSPPGMYYDAKGVAIIIENEAPEIPCLLPIVHFELDKDNIRPEFYPELYYIAQVMKNDPSIKVRATGHADVRNTDAYNEDLSRRRVQNAVDFLVNTYGIDPARFIMEYQGEANNVIQNLPANHANPKLEPLHYVNRRVEFECVRN
;
A
#
# COMPACT_ATOMS: atom_id res chain seq x y z
N MET A 1 49.52 -25.98 1.69
CA MET A 1 48.53 -25.53 2.71
C MET A 1 48.06 -24.07 2.59
N LYS A 2 48.48 -23.26 1.59
CA LYS A 2 47.97 -21.87 1.42
C LYS A 2 46.80 -21.71 0.42
N ASN A 3 46.53 -22.71 -0.43
CA ASN A 3 45.48 -22.60 -1.47
C ASN A 3 44.11 -23.20 -1.07
N VAL A 4 44.00 -23.88 0.07
CA VAL A 4 42.72 -24.47 0.53
C VAL A 4 41.83 -23.42 1.24
N LYS A 5 42.43 -22.37 1.83
CA LYS A 5 41.70 -21.30 2.51
C LYS A 5 40.97 -20.35 1.57
N HIS A 6 41.50 -20.09 0.37
CA HIS A 6 40.83 -19.25 -0.63
C HIS A 6 39.71 -20.00 -1.35
N LEU A 7 39.84 -21.32 -1.55
CA LEU A 7 38.79 -22.14 -2.14
C LEU A 7 37.57 -22.29 -1.20
N LEU A 8 37.81 -22.42 0.11
CA LEU A 8 36.75 -22.42 1.12
C LEU A 8 36.05 -21.07 1.25
N LEU A 9 36.79 -19.96 1.11
CA LEU A 9 36.19 -18.62 1.14
C LEU A 9 35.34 -18.33 -0.11
N LEU A 10 35.78 -18.79 -1.29
CA LEU A 10 35.01 -18.69 -2.54
C LEU A 10 33.78 -19.61 -2.55
N MET A 11 33.85 -20.81 -1.96
CA MET A 11 32.67 -21.65 -1.75
C MET A 11 31.70 -21.06 -0.72
N PHE A 12 32.20 -20.34 0.29
CA PHE A 12 31.37 -19.63 1.27
C PHE A 12 30.70 -18.38 0.67
N LEU A 13 31.37 -17.70 -0.27
CA LEU A 13 30.80 -16.56 -1.01
C LEU A 13 29.84 -17.00 -2.12
N SER A 14 30.07 -18.14 -2.79
CA SER A 14 29.09 -18.68 -3.75
C SER A 14 27.79 -19.15 -3.08
N SER A 15 27.84 -19.58 -1.81
CA SER A 15 26.64 -19.87 -1.02
C SER A 15 25.86 -18.63 -0.56
N ILE A 16 26.44 -17.43 -0.66
CA ILE A 16 25.74 -16.17 -0.33
C ILE A 16 25.04 -15.58 -1.57
N VAL A 17 25.50 -15.91 -2.78
CA VAL A 17 24.91 -15.40 -4.05
C VAL A 17 23.79 -16.32 -4.59
N LEU A 18 23.66 -17.55 -4.09
CA LEU A 18 22.55 -18.47 -4.38
C LEU A 18 21.39 -18.41 -3.37
N ALA A 19 21.37 -17.39 -2.50
CA ALA A 19 20.27 -17.15 -1.56
C ALA A 19 19.14 -16.26 -2.15
N GLY A 20 19.12 -16.07 -3.48
CA GLY A 20 17.90 -15.71 -4.19
C GLY A 20 17.19 -17.01 -4.58
N TYR A 21 15.93 -17.19 -4.15
CA TYR A 21 15.07 -18.36 -4.41
C TYR A 21 15.26 -19.60 -3.52
N ALA A 22 15.66 -19.46 -2.26
CA ALA A 22 15.29 -20.48 -1.27
C ALA A 22 13.81 -20.29 -0.93
N GLN A 23 12.94 -21.03 -1.62
CA GLN A 23 11.53 -21.17 -1.29
C GLN A 23 11.43 -21.55 0.19
N GLU A 24 11.03 -20.60 1.04
CA GLU A 24 10.78 -20.87 2.46
C GLU A 24 9.79 -22.04 2.52
N ASP A 25 10.12 -23.10 3.26
CA ASP A 25 9.20 -24.22 3.47
C ASP A 25 7.87 -23.68 4.02
N ALA A 26 6.85 -23.56 3.15
CA ALA A 26 5.53 -23.06 3.52
C ALA A 26 4.91 -23.86 4.68
N SER A 27 5.28 -25.14 4.81
CA SER A 27 4.91 -26.02 5.94
C SER A 27 5.35 -25.52 7.32
N LYS A 28 6.36 -24.65 7.41
CA LYS A 28 6.81 -24.02 8.66
C LYS A 28 5.90 -22.85 9.07
N LYS A 29 5.29 -22.17 8.10
CA LYS A 29 4.45 -20.98 8.31
C LYS A 29 2.97 -21.33 8.41
N TYR A 30 2.50 -22.30 7.62
CA TYR A 30 1.10 -22.72 7.54
C TYR A 30 0.90 -24.12 8.14
N ARG A 31 -0.35 -24.49 8.44
CA ARG A 31 -0.68 -25.86 8.81
C ARG A 31 -0.82 -26.68 7.52
N GLU A 32 -0.62 -27.99 7.62
CA GLU A 32 -0.70 -28.90 6.48
C GLU A 32 -2.07 -28.84 5.77
N GLN A 33 -3.15 -28.71 6.53
CA GLN A 33 -4.52 -28.53 6.01
C GLN A 33 -4.74 -27.22 5.25
N ASP A 34 -3.89 -26.21 5.49
CA ASP A 34 -4.01 -24.89 4.86
C ASP A 34 -3.09 -24.76 3.62
N LEU A 35 -2.33 -25.81 3.27
CA LEU A 35 -1.41 -25.79 2.12
C LEU A 35 -2.16 -25.84 0.78
N GLU A 36 -3.26 -26.59 0.69
CA GLU A 36 -4.11 -26.61 -0.51
C GLU A 36 -4.69 -25.21 -0.78
N GLN A 37 -5.11 -24.49 0.27
CA GLN A 37 -5.54 -23.11 0.14
C GLN A 37 -4.41 -22.17 -0.30
N LEU A 38 -3.17 -22.43 0.14
CA LEU A 38 -2.00 -21.64 -0.29
C LEU A 38 -1.79 -21.80 -1.80
N GLU A 39 -1.82 -23.04 -2.30
CA GLU A 39 -1.68 -23.35 -3.73
C GLU A 39 -2.77 -22.66 -4.55
N MET A 40 -4.04 -22.78 -4.12
CA MET A 40 -5.15 -22.07 -4.78
C MET A 40 -5.01 -20.54 -4.76
N TYR A 41 -4.39 -19.98 -3.72
CA TYR A 41 -4.13 -18.53 -3.64
C TYR A 41 -2.99 -18.11 -4.57
N GLU A 42 -1.91 -18.89 -4.63
CA GLU A 42 -0.77 -18.66 -5.52
C GLU A 42 -1.17 -18.79 -7.01
N ASP A 43 -2.08 -19.70 -7.33
CA ASP A 43 -2.65 -19.88 -8.67
C ASP A 43 -3.71 -18.82 -9.04
N GLY A 44 -4.16 -18.01 -8.06
CA GLY A 44 -5.17 -16.97 -8.26
C GLY A 44 -6.62 -17.49 -8.29
N ASP A 45 -6.84 -18.79 -8.07
CA ASP A 45 -8.16 -19.41 -7.95
C ASP A 45 -8.89 -19.02 -6.65
N TYR A 46 -8.14 -18.56 -5.64
CA TYR A 46 -8.67 -18.13 -4.35
C TYR A 46 -8.11 -16.78 -3.92
N LEU A 47 -8.99 -15.90 -3.41
CA LEU A 47 -8.64 -14.50 -3.15
C LEU A 47 -7.90 -14.28 -1.81
N PHE A 48 -8.02 -15.20 -0.86
CA PHE A 48 -7.57 -14.99 0.52
C PHE A 48 -6.42 -15.92 0.91
N PRO A 49 -5.29 -15.39 1.40
CA PRO A 49 -4.20 -16.23 1.85
C PRO A 49 -4.60 -17.05 3.09
N PRO A 50 -4.01 -18.23 3.29
CA PRO A 50 -4.26 -19.04 4.47
C PRO A 50 -3.76 -18.35 5.74
N LYS A 51 -4.37 -18.70 6.87
CA LYS A 51 -3.98 -18.14 8.17
C LYS A 51 -2.64 -18.74 8.63
N PRO A 52 -1.61 -17.92 8.93
CA PRO A 52 -0.36 -18.42 9.50
C PRO A 52 -0.56 -19.12 10.85
N ARG A 53 0.36 -20.00 11.22
CA ARG A 53 0.31 -20.73 12.50
C ARG A 53 0.28 -19.77 13.70
N ASN A 54 -0.60 -20.08 14.64
CA ASN A 54 -0.69 -19.37 15.90
C ASN A 54 0.47 -19.75 16.81
N ASN A 55 1.08 -18.76 17.46
CA ASN A 55 2.19 -18.99 18.39
C ASN A 55 1.75 -18.90 19.85
N TRP A 56 2.39 -19.70 20.68
CA TRP A 56 2.35 -19.57 22.13
C TRP A 56 3.49 -18.65 22.58
N SER A 57 3.33 -18.01 23.72
CA SER A 57 4.40 -17.25 24.36
C SER A 57 4.34 -17.44 25.87
N ILE A 58 5.51 -17.50 26.50
CA ILE A 58 5.66 -17.54 27.95
C ILE A 58 6.40 -16.29 28.38
N GLY A 59 5.84 -15.57 29.34
CA GLY A 59 6.38 -14.35 29.93
C GLY A 59 6.85 -14.57 31.35
N VAL A 60 7.95 -13.93 31.71
CA VAL A 60 8.36 -13.69 33.09
C VAL A 60 8.45 -12.19 33.27
N LYS A 61 7.81 -11.66 34.32
CA LYS A 61 7.77 -10.23 34.61
C LYS A 61 8.02 -9.92 36.08
N GLY A 62 8.58 -8.74 36.32
CA GLY A 62 8.86 -8.22 37.65
C GLY A 62 8.74 -6.71 37.66
N GLY A 63 8.33 -6.14 38.78
CA GLY A 63 8.24 -4.69 38.92
C GLY A 63 7.59 -4.23 40.19
N LEU A 64 6.99 -3.05 40.12
CA LEU A 64 6.40 -2.36 41.25
C LEU A 64 4.97 -2.83 41.49
N ALA A 65 4.65 -3.12 42.74
CA ALA A 65 3.31 -3.45 43.21
C ALA A 65 2.84 -2.40 44.21
N PHE A 66 1.60 -1.93 44.12
CA PHE A 66 1.05 -1.00 45.11
C PHE A 66 -0.47 -1.12 45.20
N VAL A 67 -1.01 -0.92 46.40
CA VAL A 67 -2.46 -0.83 46.63
C VAL A 67 -2.92 0.61 46.44
N ALA A 68 -4.08 0.77 45.82
CA ALA A 68 -4.83 2.01 45.78
C ALA A 68 -6.07 1.79 46.64
N GLY A 69 -6.03 2.40 47.82
CA GLY A 69 -7.02 2.32 48.90
C GLY A 69 -6.96 3.56 49.78
N ASP A 70 -7.54 3.47 50.97
CA ASP A 70 -7.57 4.54 51.97
C ASP A 70 -6.18 4.83 52.56
N VAL A 71 -5.39 3.80 52.81
CA VAL A 71 -4.02 3.93 53.32
C VAL A 71 -3.06 4.19 52.16
N ARG A 72 -2.25 5.25 52.31
CA ARG A 72 -1.23 5.59 51.31
C ARG A 72 -0.19 4.47 51.18
N ALA A 73 -0.28 3.72 50.08
CA ALA A 73 0.69 2.69 49.75
C ALA A 73 2.04 3.27 49.29
N GLN A 74 3.09 2.51 49.59
CA GLN A 74 4.44 2.68 49.06
C GLN A 74 4.72 1.59 48.02
N PRO A 75 5.60 1.83 47.03
CA PRO A 75 5.91 0.85 46.01
C PRO A 75 6.57 -0.39 46.61
N GLY A 76 5.87 -1.51 46.53
CA GLY A 76 6.40 -2.84 46.81
C GLY A 76 6.94 -3.53 45.57
N MET A 77 7.18 -4.84 45.67
CA MET A 77 7.67 -5.67 44.57
C MET A 77 6.66 -6.74 44.20
N GLY A 78 6.47 -6.94 42.89
CA GLY A 78 5.64 -7.99 42.33
C GLY A 78 6.37 -8.76 41.23
N PHE A 79 6.04 -10.04 41.13
CA PHE A 79 6.52 -10.96 40.11
C PHE A 79 5.33 -11.61 39.41
N GLY A 80 5.48 -11.93 38.13
CA GLY A 80 4.44 -12.56 37.35
C GLY A 80 4.98 -13.55 36.33
N LEU A 81 4.17 -14.56 36.08
CA LEU A 81 4.35 -15.51 34.99
C LEU A 81 3.08 -15.48 34.14
N ASP A 82 3.24 -15.49 32.82
CA ASP A 82 2.11 -15.60 31.93
C ASP A 82 2.35 -16.57 30.78
N VAL A 83 1.27 -17.24 30.39
CA VAL A 83 1.20 -18.05 29.17
C VAL A 83 0.14 -17.43 28.30
N ARG A 84 0.53 -17.06 27.08
CA ARG A 84 -0.32 -16.36 26.14
C ARG A 84 -0.40 -17.12 24.83
N LYS A 85 -1.59 -17.19 24.26
CA LYS A 85 -1.89 -17.76 22.95
C LYS A 85 -2.47 -16.69 22.04
N ALA A 86 -1.82 -16.44 20.90
CA ALA A 86 -2.39 -15.60 19.86
C ALA A 86 -3.59 -16.32 19.21
N MET A 87 -4.75 -15.68 19.16
CA MET A 87 -5.96 -16.24 18.53
C MET A 87 -6.15 -15.68 17.11
N GLY A 88 -5.62 -14.49 16.84
CA GLY A 88 -5.57 -13.86 15.53
C GLY A 88 -4.65 -12.62 15.53
N HIS A 89 -4.85 -11.73 14.56
CA HIS A 89 -4.06 -10.49 14.43
C HIS A 89 -4.35 -9.44 15.51
N VAL A 90 -5.58 -9.46 16.05
CA VAL A 90 -6.06 -8.44 17.00
C VAL A 90 -6.24 -8.99 18.40
N PHE A 91 -6.60 -10.28 18.54
CA PHE A 91 -6.98 -10.87 19.82
C PHE A 91 -6.03 -11.97 20.28
N SER A 92 -5.73 -12.00 21.58
CA SER A 92 -5.01 -13.09 22.22
C SER A 92 -5.54 -13.38 23.62
N LEU A 93 -5.40 -14.62 24.04
CA LEU A 93 -5.81 -15.07 25.37
C LEU A 93 -4.56 -15.27 26.23
N ARG A 94 -4.58 -14.78 27.47
CA ARG A 94 -3.46 -14.87 28.41
C ARG A 94 -3.94 -15.42 29.75
N LEU A 95 -3.28 -16.47 30.22
CA LEU A 95 -3.36 -16.90 31.61
C LEU A 95 -2.15 -16.32 32.34
N GLN A 96 -2.39 -15.57 33.40
CA GLN A 96 -1.35 -14.88 34.15
C GLN A 96 -1.48 -15.23 35.64
N ALA A 97 -0.37 -15.59 36.26
CA ALA A 97 -0.24 -15.67 37.71
C ALA A 97 0.67 -14.55 38.19
N THR A 98 0.27 -13.79 39.19
CA THR A 98 1.14 -12.81 39.85
C THR A 98 1.20 -13.02 41.35
N ALA A 99 2.33 -12.66 41.94
CA ALA A 99 2.50 -12.64 43.38
C ALA A 99 3.33 -11.42 43.75
N GLY A 100 3.01 -10.79 44.87
CA GLY A 100 3.69 -9.58 45.28
C GLY A 100 3.52 -9.27 46.74
N ARG A 101 4.29 -8.27 47.17
CA ARG A 101 4.21 -7.69 48.50
C ARG A 101 4.26 -6.19 48.38
N THR A 102 3.38 -5.53 49.11
CA THR A 102 3.27 -4.07 49.20
C THR A 102 3.07 -3.68 50.65
N HIS A 103 3.38 -2.44 50.97
CA HIS A 103 3.18 -1.88 52.30
C HIS A 103 2.78 -0.42 52.18
N GLY A 104 2.20 0.12 53.23
CA GLY A 104 1.77 1.51 53.27
C GLY A 104 1.67 2.02 54.69
N GLN A 105 1.58 3.33 54.80
CA GLN A 105 1.43 4.01 56.07
C GLN A 105 0.72 5.34 55.89
N ASN A 106 -0.28 5.56 56.74
CA ASN A 106 -0.99 6.82 56.79
C ASN A 106 -0.36 7.77 57.82
N TRP A 107 -0.56 9.07 57.60
CA TRP A 107 -0.08 10.16 58.46
C TRP A 107 -1.23 10.78 59.26
N SER A 108 -2.47 10.48 58.88
CA SER A 108 -3.69 10.92 59.55
C SER A 108 -3.99 9.99 60.72
N PRO A 109 -4.18 10.49 61.95
CA PRO A 109 -4.60 9.67 63.06
C PRO A 109 -6.08 9.28 62.92
N THR A 110 -6.43 8.08 63.35
CA THR A 110 -7.80 7.58 63.32
C THR A 110 -8.24 7.04 64.68
N ASN A 111 -9.53 7.18 64.97
CA ASN A 111 -10.22 6.54 66.08
C ASN A 111 -11.38 5.63 65.61
N GLY A 112 -11.54 5.45 64.30
CA GLY A 112 -12.69 4.75 63.71
C GLY A 112 -12.74 3.25 64.00
N TYR A 113 -11.62 2.66 64.44
CA TYR A 113 -11.51 1.25 64.79
C TYR A 113 -12.25 0.87 66.09
N ARG A 114 -12.54 1.86 66.95
CA ARG A 114 -13.07 1.61 68.31
C ARG A 114 -14.44 0.94 68.28
N ASN A 115 -14.73 0.07 69.23
CA ASN A 115 -16.00 -0.66 69.38
C ASN A 115 -16.31 -1.66 68.23
N HIS A 116 -15.31 -2.10 67.46
CA HIS A 116 -15.48 -3.11 66.40
C HIS A 116 -14.70 -4.39 66.72
N ALA A 117 -15.43 -5.43 67.13
CA ALA A 117 -14.84 -6.74 67.41
C ALA A 117 -14.19 -7.36 66.17
N GLY A 118 -13.01 -7.98 66.34
CA GLY A 118 -12.20 -8.53 65.24
C GLY A 118 -11.28 -7.50 64.57
N ASN A 119 -11.33 -6.23 64.97
CA ASN A 119 -10.34 -5.24 64.57
C ASN A 119 -9.09 -5.35 65.46
N PRO A 120 -7.88 -5.47 64.89
CA PRO A 120 -6.66 -5.68 65.67
C PRO A 120 -6.35 -4.51 66.61
N TRP A 121 -6.69 -3.28 66.23
CA TRP A 121 -6.44 -2.10 67.05
C TRP A 121 -7.37 -2.05 68.26
N GLU A 122 -8.62 -2.49 68.11
CA GLU A 122 -9.58 -2.57 69.21
C GLU A 122 -9.15 -3.60 70.25
N GLU A 123 -8.78 -4.81 69.80
CA GLU A 123 -8.38 -5.91 70.68
C GLU A 123 -7.11 -5.61 71.48
N LEU A 124 -6.19 -4.83 70.91
CA LEU A 124 -4.93 -4.46 71.55
C LEU A 124 -5.04 -3.25 72.48
N TYR A 125 -5.81 -2.22 72.10
CA TYR A 125 -5.81 -0.94 72.81
C TYR A 125 -7.02 -0.71 73.72
N ASN A 126 -8.15 -1.40 73.52
CA ASN A 126 -9.34 -1.25 74.35
C ASN A 126 -9.43 -2.35 75.43
N THR A 127 -8.36 -2.50 76.21
CA THR A 127 -8.26 -3.55 77.24
C THR A 127 -8.68 -3.10 78.65
N ASP A 128 -8.69 -1.79 78.93
CA ASP A 128 -9.17 -1.21 80.19
C ASP A 128 -10.33 -0.22 79.92
N PRO A 129 -11.54 -0.48 80.43
CA PRO A 129 -12.70 0.38 80.23
C PRO A 129 -12.58 1.79 80.83
N ASN A 130 -11.55 2.06 81.66
CA ASN A 130 -11.31 3.37 82.26
C ASN A 130 -10.28 4.22 81.51
N VAL A 131 -9.66 3.68 80.45
CA VAL A 131 -8.62 4.36 79.67
C VAL A 131 -9.15 4.62 78.26
N THR A 132 -9.16 5.88 77.84
CA THR A 132 -9.48 6.21 76.45
C THR A 132 -8.39 5.65 75.52
N PRO A 133 -8.73 4.77 74.56
CA PRO A 133 -7.74 4.21 73.64
C PRO A 133 -7.05 5.32 72.83
N PRO A 134 -5.76 5.21 72.49
CA PRO A 134 -5.07 6.19 71.66
C PRO A 134 -5.68 6.28 70.25
N ASN A 135 -5.42 7.38 69.54
CA ASN A 135 -5.63 7.39 68.09
C ASN A 135 -4.48 6.61 67.44
N VAL A 136 -4.78 5.79 66.43
CA VAL A 136 -3.80 4.95 65.74
C VAL A 136 -3.49 5.51 64.36
N TYR A 137 -2.39 5.07 63.76
CA TYR A 137 -2.00 5.41 62.40
C TYR A 137 -1.98 4.13 61.59
N TYR A 138 -2.93 3.96 60.67
CA TYR A 138 -3.00 2.74 59.86
C TYR A 138 -1.69 2.55 59.07
N ASN A 139 -1.10 1.39 59.27
CA ASN A 139 0.01 0.86 58.50
C ASN A 139 -0.37 -0.53 58.05
N PHE A 140 0.13 -0.93 56.89
CA PHE A 140 -0.16 -2.27 56.40
C PHE A 140 1.00 -2.83 55.61
N ARG A 141 1.00 -4.16 55.55
CA ARG A 141 1.85 -4.95 54.68
C ARG A 141 1.01 -6.07 54.11
N MET A 142 0.68 -5.94 52.84
CA MET A 142 -0.10 -6.92 52.10
C MET A 142 0.83 -7.84 51.31
N GLN A 143 0.57 -9.13 51.39
CA GLN A 143 1.12 -10.16 50.53
C GLN A 143 -0.03 -10.75 49.73
N TYR A 144 0.13 -10.91 48.43
CA TYR A 144 -0.94 -11.46 47.61
C TYR A 144 -0.40 -12.35 46.50
N ALA A 145 -1.25 -13.24 46.04
CA ALA A 145 -1.09 -14.02 44.83
C ALA A 145 -2.41 -14.02 44.06
N ASP A 146 -2.36 -13.88 42.75
CA ASP A 146 -3.54 -13.98 41.90
C ASP A 146 -3.29 -14.86 40.68
N VAL A 147 -4.38 -15.39 40.13
CA VAL A 147 -4.40 -16.07 38.84
C VAL A 147 -5.58 -15.51 38.05
N ALA A 148 -5.30 -14.98 36.86
CA ALA A 148 -6.29 -14.34 36.01
C ALA A 148 -6.21 -14.82 34.56
N LEU A 149 -7.39 -15.00 33.95
CA LEU A 149 -7.55 -15.23 32.52
C LEU A 149 -7.98 -13.92 31.85
N GLN A 150 -7.19 -13.45 30.89
CA GLN A 150 -7.34 -12.15 30.24
C GLN A 150 -7.46 -12.29 28.72
N GLY A 151 -8.40 -11.55 28.15
CA GLY A 151 -8.43 -11.24 26.73
C GLY A 151 -7.63 -9.98 26.46
N LEU A 152 -6.72 -10.04 25.50
CA LEU A 152 -5.87 -8.92 25.09
C LEU A 152 -6.23 -8.50 23.66
N VAL A 153 -6.34 -7.20 23.45
CA VAL A 153 -6.63 -6.55 22.17
C VAL A 153 -5.44 -5.68 21.74
N ASN A 154 -4.92 -5.95 20.55
CA ASN A 154 -3.86 -5.18 19.92
C ASN A 154 -4.44 -3.89 19.33
N LEU A 155 -3.95 -2.74 19.78
CA LEU A 155 -4.41 -1.43 19.30
C LEU A 155 -3.65 -0.94 18.08
N ASN A 156 -2.45 -1.47 17.81
CA ASN A 156 -1.65 -1.07 16.64
C ASN A 156 -2.23 -1.63 15.32
N ASN A 157 -2.78 -2.85 15.36
CA ASN A 157 -3.38 -3.50 14.19
C ASN A 157 -4.77 -2.95 13.83
N ILE A 158 -5.22 -1.85 14.46
CA ILE A 158 -6.43 -1.11 14.07
C ILE A 158 -6.12 -0.12 12.94
N ASN A 159 -4.88 0.41 12.88
CA ASN A 159 -4.43 1.30 11.81
C ASN A 159 -3.53 0.55 10.82
N PHE A 160 -4.14 0.05 9.74
CA PHE A 160 -3.51 -0.85 8.76
C PHE A 160 -2.44 -0.21 7.84
N TYR A 161 -2.04 1.04 8.07
CA TYR A 161 -1.14 1.81 7.19
C TYR A 161 0.35 1.58 7.42
N LYS A 162 0.74 0.68 8.34
CA LYS A 162 2.15 0.37 8.62
C LYS A 162 2.38 -1.13 8.51
N GLU A 163 3.46 -1.48 7.83
CA GLU A 163 3.78 -2.86 7.47
C GLU A 163 3.99 -3.74 8.71
N GLN A 164 4.93 -3.37 9.61
CA GLN A 164 5.15 -4.05 10.88
C GLN A 164 5.84 -3.13 11.90
N SER A 165 5.11 -2.67 12.92
CA SER A 165 5.74 -1.90 14.00
C SER A 165 6.52 -2.83 14.93
N LYS A 166 7.77 -2.46 15.27
CA LYS A 166 8.54 -3.12 16.35
C LYS A 166 7.91 -2.88 17.74
N TRP A 167 7.04 -1.87 17.85
CA TRP A 167 6.27 -1.55 19.04
C TRP A 167 4.81 -1.98 18.87
N ASN A 168 4.19 -2.42 19.96
CA ASN A 168 2.80 -2.83 20.00
C ASN A 168 2.14 -2.35 21.28
N ILE A 169 1.07 -1.58 21.16
CA ILE A 169 0.26 -1.15 22.30
C ILE A 169 -0.96 -2.06 22.36
N TYR A 170 -1.27 -2.54 23.56
CA TYR A 170 -2.42 -3.39 23.78
C TYR A 170 -3.18 -3.03 25.05
N ALA A 171 -4.46 -3.37 25.05
CA ALA A 171 -5.31 -3.31 26.23
C ALA A 171 -5.81 -4.73 26.56
N GLY A 172 -6.01 -5.00 27.83
CA GLY A 172 -6.42 -6.30 28.33
C GLY A 172 -7.49 -6.16 29.40
N ALA A 173 -8.42 -7.11 29.42
CA ALA A 173 -9.38 -7.27 30.50
C ALA A 173 -9.60 -8.75 30.80
N GLY A 174 -9.88 -9.08 32.06
CA GLY A 174 -10.04 -10.46 32.46
C GLY A 174 -10.62 -10.66 33.84
N LEU A 175 -10.89 -11.92 34.14
CA LEU A 175 -11.40 -12.38 35.43
C LEU A 175 -10.38 -13.30 36.06
N GLY A 176 -10.27 -13.24 37.39
CA GLY A 176 -9.33 -14.04 38.14
C GLY A 176 -9.79 -14.31 39.55
N VAL A 177 -8.91 -14.95 40.30
CA VAL A 177 -9.05 -15.19 41.73
C VAL A 177 -7.79 -14.66 42.40
N ASN A 178 -7.94 -13.87 43.46
CA ASN A 178 -6.84 -13.45 44.31
C ASN A 178 -6.89 -14.17 45.66
N ALA A 179 -5.73 -14.29 46.26
CA ALA A 179 -5.52 -14.66 47.64
C ALA A 179 -4.61 -13.60 48.25
N TYR A 180 -5.01 -12.94 49.33
CA TYR A 180 -4.19 -11.94 49.99
C TYR A 180 -4.18 -12.10 51.50
N TYR A 181 -3.11 -11.63 52.11
CA TYR A 181 -2.90 -11.57 53.54
C TYR A 181 -2.33 -10.20 53.89
N THR A 182 -3.04 -9.46 54.74
CA THR A 182 -2.64 -8.15 55.21
C THR A 182 -2.35 -8.22 56.70
N ALA A 183 -1.19 -7.68 57.09
CA ALA A 183 -0.80 -7.52 58.48
C ALA A 183 -0.52 -6.05 58.78
N VAL A 184 -0.68 -5.66 60.04
CA VAL A 184 -0.44 -4.33 60.61
C VAL A 184 0.70 -4.40 61.63
N ASP A 185 1.41 -3.29 61.80
CA ASP A 185 2.51 -3.12 62.75
C ASP A 185 1.97 -2.35 63.96
N ALA A 186 1.44 -3.12 64.91
CA ALA A 186 0.72 -2.64 66.10
C ALA A 186 1.46 -2.91 67.43
N LEU A 187 2.49 -3.76 67.40
CA LEU A 187 3.23 -4.21 68.58
C LEU A 187 4.69 -3.75 68.48
N ASP A 188 5.31 -3.48 69.63
CA ASP A 188 6.74 -3.25 69.72
C ASP A 188 7.54 -4.57 69.68
N GLY A 189 8.87 -4.47 69.58
CA GLY A 189 9.75 -5.63 69.55
C GLY A 189 9.73 -6.53 70.80
N ASN A 190 8.98 -6.17 71.86
CA ASN A 190 8.72 -6.99 73.04
C ASN A 190 7.30 -7.59 73.04
N GLY A 191 6.50 -7.35 72.01
CA GLY A 191 5.13 -7.84 71.86
C GLY A 191 4.07 -7.01 72.60
N ASN A 192 4.38 -5.77 73.01
CA ASN A 192 3.41 -4.88 73.67
C ASN A 192 2.86 -3.83 72.69
N PRO A 193 1.61 -3.36 72.84
CA PRO A 193 1.07 -2.29 72.00
C PRO A 193 1.87 -0.99 72.10
N TYR A 194 2.09 -0.29 70.98
CA TYR A 194 2.80 0.99 70.97
C TYR A 194 2.07 2.07 71.78
N THR A 195 2.78 2.70 72.72
CA THR A 195 2.24 3.80 73.53
C THR A 195 2.52 5.20 72.97
N HIS A 196 3.39 5.30 71.96
CA HIS A 196 3.91 6.58 71.46
C HIS A 196 2.95 7.32 70.50
N PHE A 197 1.83 6.71 70.08
CA PHE A 197 0.90 7.36 69.16
C PHE A 197 0.27 8.65 69.70
N ASN A 198 0.07 8.75 71.02
CA ASN A 198 -0.45 9.96 71.67
C ASN A 198 0.54 11.13 71.63
N GLU A 199 1.85 10.85 71.52
CA GLU A 199 2.90 11.88 71.44
C GLU A 199 2.87 12.61 70.08
N VAL A 200 2.47 11.91 69.02
CA VAL A 200 2.39 12.46 67.66
C VAL A 200 1.20 13.41 67.50
N THR A 201 0.12 13.19 68.26
CA THR A 201 -1.07 14.06 68.28
C THR A 201 -1.04 15.12 69.38
N ALA A 202 0.08 15.34 70.05
CA ALA A 202 0.19 16.32 71.13
C ALA A 202 -0.11 17.74 70.60
N ILE A 203 -1.03 18.45 71.26
CA ILE A 203 -1.36 19.85 70.95
C ILE A 203 -0.17 20.72 71.36
N ASN A 204 0.23 21.67 70.51
CA ASN A 204 1.33 22.58 70.80
C ASN A 204 1.00 23.37 72.08
N PRO A 205 1.82 23.28 73.14
CA PRO A 205 1.57 23.97 74.40
C PRO A 205 1.48 25.51 74.26
N ASN A 206 2.08 26.05 73.19
CA ASN A 206 2.16 27.49 72.93
C ASN A 206 1.11 28.00 71.93
N ASP A 207 0.45 27.10 71.18
CA ASP A 207 -0.61 27.44 70.24
C ASP A 207 -1.63 26.28 70.14
N PRO A 208 -2.79 26.39 70.80
CA PRO A 208 -3.78 25.33 70.87
C PRO A 208 -4.47 25.03 69.53
N THR A 209 -4.19 25.79 68.46
CA THR A 209 -4.69 25.53 67.11
C THR A 209 -3.74 24.68 66.26
N THR A 210 -2.53 24.39 66.75
CA THR A 210 -1.51 23.60 66.04
C THR A 210 -1.10 22.35 66.83
N PHE A 211 -0.69 21.30 66.14
CA PHE A 211 -0.03 20.14 66.76
C PHE A 211 1.46 20.43 66.98
N VAL A 212 2.09 19.79 67.97
CA VAL A 212 3.55 19.84 68.20
C VAL A 212 4.31 19.44 66.93
N ILE A 213 3.74 18.53 66.13
CA ILE A 213 4.25 18.12 64.82
C ILE A 213 3.17 18.37 63.78
N ASP A 214 3.26 19.51 63.09
CA ASP A 214 2.24 19.90 62.12
C ASP A 214 2.51 19.34 60.71
N GLY A 215 3.79 19.10 60.37
CA GLY A 215 4.20 18.62 59.06
C GLY A 215 3.85 17.15 58.79
N ARG A 216 3.14 16.88 57.69
CA ARG A 216 2.83 15.52 57.21
C ARG A 216 4.06 14.60 57.12
N ARG A 217 5.16 15.14 56.59
CA ARG A 217 6.41 14.39 56.40
C ARG A 217 7.08 14.08 57.74
N GLU A 218 7.10 15.05 58.64
CA GLU A 218 7.70 14.91 59.96
C GLU A 218 6.97 13.88 60.82
N ARG A 219 5.62 13.79 60.72
CA ARG A 219 4.84 12.73 61.36
C ARG A 219 5.20 11.35 60.83
N LEU A 220 5.28 11.18 59.51
CA LEU A 220 5.66 9.90 58.90
C LEU A 220 7.09 9.48 59.29
N ASP A 221 8.04 10.41 59.24
CA ASP A 221 9.43 10.14 59.62
C ASP A 221 9.55 9.75 61.10
N LEU A 222 8.77 10.39 61.99
CA LEU A 222 8.73 10.02 63.41
C LEU A 222 8.12 8.63 63.61
N LEU A 223 6.96 8.34 63.01
CA LEU A 223 6.30 7.04 63.12
C LEU A 223 7.23 5.91 62.64
N GLN A 224 7.87 6.09 61.49
CA GLN A 224 8.83 5.12 60.94
C GLN A 224 10.07 4.93 61.81
N SER A 225 10.50 5.95 62.56
CA SER A 225 11.65 5.86 63.47
C SER A 225 11.34 5.13 64.79
N ARG A 226 10.06 5.09 65.18
CA ARG A 226 9.61 4.54 66.47
C ARG A 226 8.99 3.16 66.35
N GLN A 227 8.46 2.83 65.19
CA GLN A 227 7.99 1.50 64.84
C GLN A 227 9.18 0.59 64.47
N ASP A 228 9.07 -0.69 64.76
CA ASP A 228 10.11 -1.69 64.45
C ASP A 228 10.00 -2.21 63.00
N GLY A 229 8.91 -1.91 62.30
CA GLY A 229 8.70 -2.28 60.89
C GLY A 229 8.41 -3.76 60.69
N VAL A 230 8.08 -4.48 61.76
CA VAL A 230 7.64 -5.85 61.74
C VAL A 230 6.11 -5.85 61.79
N TYR A 231 5.48 -6.68 60.96
CA TYR A 231 4.02 -6.65 60.76
C TYR A 231 3.49 -8.03 61.13
N GLU A 232 3.32 -8.25 62.43
CA GLU A 232 2.94 -9.54 63.03
C GLU A 232 1.45 -9.68 63.26
N THR A 233 0.73 -8.56 63.36
CA THR A 233 -0.68 -8.58 63.73
C THR A 233 -1.53 -8.72 62.47
N PRO A 234 -2.35 -9.78 62.31
CA PRO A 234 -3.26 -9.89 61.17
C PRO A 234 -4.25 -8.72 61.14
N ALA A 235 -4.50 -8.16 59.96
CA ALA A 235 -5.56 -7.18 59.79
C ALA A 235 -6.95 -7.81 59.97
N GLU A 236 -7.96 -6.97 60.14
CA GLU A 236 -9.36 -7.40 60.24
C GLU A 236 -9.72 -8.33 59.07
N GLY A 237 -10.53 -9.37 59.31
CA GLY A 237 -10.96 -10.33 58.29
C GLY A 237 -10.03 -11.52 58.05
N HIS A 238 -8.78 -11.51 58.54
CA HIS A 238 -7.83 -12.63 58.43
C HIS A 238 -7.99 -13.71 59.51
N THR A 239 -9.23 -14.03 59.88
CA THR A 239 -9.55 -15.11 60.81
C THR A 239 -9.52 -16.48 60.12
N ALA A 240 -9.37 -17.56 60.89
CA ALA A 240 -9.30 -18.92 60.34
C ALA A 240 -10.59 -19.35 59.58
N GLU A 241 -11.71 -18.67 59.83
CA GLU A 241 -13.01 -18.99 59.24
C GLU A 241 -13.23 -18.36 57.84
N ASN A 242 -12.46 -17.32 57.49
CA ASN A 242 -12.71 -16.49 56.30
C ASN A 242 -11.67 -16.69 55.18
N GLY A 243 -10.80 -17.70 55.27
CA GLY A 243 -9.67 -17.84 54.35
C GLY A 243 -9.10 -19.24 54.19
N ILE A 244 -8.05 -19.33 53.37
CA ILE A 244 -7.24 -20.53 53.19
C ILE A 244 -5.95 -20.37 53.99
N GLN A 245 -5.68 -21.32 54.87
CA GLN A 245 -4.43 -21.35 55.64
C GLN A 245 -3.28 -21.81 54.74
N ILE A 246 -2.30 -20.93 54.52
CA ILE A 246 -1.09 -21.23 53.77
C ILE A 246 0.09 -20.89 54.67
N GLY A 247 0.77 -21.93 55.17
CA GLY A 247 1.78 -21.79 56.23
C GLY A 247 1.13 -21.38 57.55
N GLY A 248 1.62 -20.30 58.18
CA GLY A 248 1.07 -19.76 59.43
C GLY A 248 -0.02 -18.70 59.24
N ASN A 249 -0.28 -18.25 58.00
CA ASN A 249 -1.14 -17.11 57.71
C ASN A 249 -2.45 -17.54 57.04
N ASN A 250 -3.54 -16.83 57.33
CA ASN A 250 -4.86 -17.06 56.73
C ASN A 250 -5.10 -16.08 55.58
N TYR A 251 -5.07 -16.58 54.35
CA TYR A 251 -5.27 -15.78 53.15
C TYR A 251 -6.76 -15.67 52.82
N VAL A 252 -7.26 -14.45 52.65
CA VAL A 252 -8.61 -14.18 52.14
C VAL A 252 -8.61 -14.40 50.63
N VAL A 253 -9.57 -15.17 50.13
CA VAL A 253 -9.67 -15.53 48.71
C VAL A 253 -10.93 -14.94 48.11
N GLY A 254 -10.79 -14.20 47.01
CA GLY A 254 -11.87 -13.50 46.36
C GLY A 254 -11.81 -13.58 44.83
N PRO A 255 -12.95 -13.35 44.15
CA PRO A 255 -12.94 -13.09 42.71
C PRO A 255 -12.31 -11.73 42.44
N THR A 256 -11.64 -11.60 41.31
CA THR A 256 -11.06 -10.33 40.86
C THR A 256 -11.39 -10.04 39.42
N ILE A 257 -11.62 -8.76 39.14
CA ILE A 257 -11.65 -8.24 37.77
C ILE A 257 -10.32 -7.56 37.52
N THR A 258 -9.76 -7.74 36.33
CA THR A 258 -8.44 -7.22 36.00
C THR A 258 -8.51 -6.42 34.71
N GLY A 259 -7.84 -5.28 34.70
CA GLY A 259 -7.59 -4.46 33.52
C GLY A 259 -6.09 -4.31 33.32
N ALA A 260 -5.64 -4.24 32.07
CA ALA A 260 -4.24 -4.04 31.75
C ALA A 260 -4.07 -3.15 30.52
N VAL A 261 -3.03 -2.33 30.53
CA VAL A 261 -2.53 -1.63 29.35
C VAL A 261 -1.04 -1.89 29.29
N GLY A 262 -0.55 -2.25 28.11
CA GLY A 262 0.86 -2.55 27.95
C GLY A 262 1.43 -2.16 26.60
N LEU A 263 2.75 -2.04 26.61
CA LEU A 263 3.59 -1.75 25.48
C LEU A 263 4.57 -2.91 25.33
N ARG A 264 4.51 -3.60 24.19
CA ARG A 264 5.49 -4.63 23.82
C ARG A 264 6.46 -4.12 22.77
N TYR A 265 7.70 -4.56 22.90
CA TYR A 265 8.76 -4.34 21.92
C TYR A 265 9.30 -5.67 21.42
N ARG A 266 9.36 -5.82 20.10
CA ARG A 266 9.93 -6.99 19.43
C ARG A 266 11.46 -6.86 19.34
N LEU A 267 12.18 -7.53 20.23
CA LEU A 267 13.65 -7.56 20.23
C LEU A 267 14.21 -8.51 19.16
N SER A 268 13.58 -9.67 18.98
CA SER A 268 13.96 -10.65 17.95
C SER A 268 12.76 -11.47 17.47
N ARG A 269 12.99 -12.42 16.56
CA ARG A 269 11.98 -13.41 16.12
C ARG A 269 11.45 -14.31 17.23
N ARG A 270 12.06 -14.35 18.42
CA ARG A 270 11.60 -15.18 19.55
C ARG A 270 11.49 -14.46 20.88
N VAL A 271 12.10 -13.29 21.03
CA VAL A 271 12.17 -12.56 22.30
C VAL A 271 11.45 -11.23 22.17
N GLU A 272 10.61 -10.93 23.14
CA GLU A 272 9.86 -9.69 23.29
C GLU A 272 10.10 -9.11 24.67
N ILE A 273 10.06 -7.78 24.78
CA ILE A 273 10.07 -7.06 26.07
C ILE A 273 8.69 -6.43 26.24
N GLU A 274 8.13 -6.51 27.44
CA GLU A 274 6.82 -5.96 27.79
C GLU A 274 6.98 -4.95 28.93
N LEU A 275 6.39 -3.77 28.78
CA LEU A 275 6.08 -2.86 29.88
C LEU A 275 4.56 -2.87 30.05
N GLU A 276 4.08 -3.32 31.19
CA GLU A 276 2.65 -3.48 31.46
C GLU A 276 2.27 -2.78 32.76
N HIS A 277 1.18 -2.02 32.71
CA HIS A 277 0.44 -1.56 33.88
C HIS A 277 -0.87 -2.35 33.99
N ARG A 278 -1.07 -3.04 35.11
CA ARG A 278 -2.23 -3.88 35.40
C ARG A 278 -2.89 -3.41 36.69
N ILE A 279 -4.22 -3.34 36.67
CA ILE A 279 -5.08 -3.02 37.81
C ILE A 279 -5.95 -4.24 38.10
N ALA A 280 -6.11 -4.57 39.36
CA ALA A 280 -6.99 -5.64 39.82
C ALA A 280 -7.94 -5.10 40.90
N TRP A 281 -9.23 -5.28 40.65
CA TRP A 281 -10.32 -4.92 41.57
C TRP A 281 -10.77 -6.19 42.29
N ALA A 282 -10.60 -6.23 43.61
CA ALA A 282 -10.94 -7.38 44.45
C ALA A 282 -12.32 -7.30 45.09
N ASN A 283 -13.01 -6.16 44.97
CA ASN A 283 -14.28 -5.89 45.66
C ASN A 283 -14.19 -6.17 47.17
N ASP A 284 -13.05 -5.84 47.75
CA ASP A 284 -12.76 -5.93 49.17
C ASP A 284 -12.09 -4.62 49.59
N ASP A 285 -12.30 -4.24 50.83
CA ASP A 285 -11.92 -2.99 51.47
C ASP A 285 -10.80 -3.23 52.50
N LEU A 286 -10.39 -4.48 52.67
CA LEU A 286 -9.35 -4.88 53.62
C LEU A 286 -7.99 -5.15 52.96
N LEU A 287 -7.79 -4.76 51.69
CA LEU A 287 -6.50 -4.99 51.03
C LEU A 287 -5.41 -4.16 51.72
N ASP A 288 -5.72 -2.94 52.15
CA ASP A 288 -4.84 -2.09 52.94
C ASP A 288 -5.07 -2.17 54.47
N GLY A 289 -6.00 -3.02 54.90
CA GLY A 289 -6.30 -3.29 56.31
C GLY A 289 -7.14 -2.22 57.01
N GLN A 290 -7.63 -1.20 56.31
CA GLN A 290 -8.50 -0.16 56.86
C GLN A 290 -9.92 -0.26 56.30
N ARG A 291 -10.88 -0.70 57.12
CA ARG A 291 -12.31 -0.78 56.74
C ARG A 291 -13.16 0.41 57.22
N TRP A 292 -12.73 1.04 58.30
CA TRP A 292 -13.53 2.04 59.01
C TRP A 292 -13.03 3.45 58.69
N GLN A 293 -13.96 4.40 58.54
CA GLN A 293 -13.61 5.79 58.24
C GLN A 293 -12.68 6.38 59.30
N GLU A 294 -11.79 7.30 58.90
CA GLU A 294 -10.75 7.84 59.79
C GLU A 294 -11.32 8.53 61.05
N ALA A 295 -12.47 9.20 60.93
CA ALA A 295 -13.15 9.91 62.02
C ALA A 295 -14.40 9.15 62.50
N GLY A 296 -14.29 8.42 63.61
CA GLY A 296 -15.43 8.04 64.42
C GLY A 296 -15.94 9.26 65.17
N GLY A 297 -17.24 9.55 65.07
CA GLY A 297 -17.90 10.69 65.72
C GLY A 297 -17.73 10.65 67.24
N GLY A 298 -16.61 11.16 67.73
CA GLY A 298 -16.25 11.19 69.15
C GLY A 298 -16.24 12.62 69.67
N GLY A 299 -17.36 13.32 69.53
CA GLY A 299 -17.64 14.55 70.28
C GLY A 299 -18.51 14.22 71.49
N PRO A 300 -18.45 14.99 72.59
CA PRO A 300 -19.29 14.77 73.77
C PRO A 300 -20.81 14.78 73.49
N ASP A 301 -21.24 15.31 72.34
CA ASP A 301 -22.63 15.39 71.88
C ASP A 301 -23.03 14.28 70.86
N PHE A 302 -22.10 13.42 70.43
CA PHE A 302 -22.35 12.36 69.45
C PHE A 302 -22.04 11.00 70.06
N GLY A 303 -22.98 10.05 69.98
CA GLY A 303 -22.85 8.72 70.57
C GLY A 303 -21.63 7.97 70.03
N GLN A 304 -21.00 7.16 70.89
CA GLN A 304 -19.74 6.43 70.65
C GLN A 304 -19.78 5.37 69.52
N ASP A 305 -20.87 5.29 68.77
CA ASP A 305 -21.18 4.23 67.78
C ASP A 305 -21.41 4.78 66.36
N GLN A 306 -20.91 5.97 66.03
CA GLN A 306 -21.12 6.61 64.71
C GLN A 306 -19.87 6.56 63.82
N THR A 307 -19.41 5.35 63.49
CA THR A 307 -18.42 5.09 62.44
C THR A 307 -19.09 4.45 61.24
N SER A 308 -18.85 5.02 60.06
CA SER A 308 -19.25 4.41 58.79
C SER A 308 -18.11 3.59 58.20
N LEU A 309 -18.46 2.63 57.34
CA LEU A 309 -17.51 2.00 56.43
C LEU A 309 -16.93 3.05 55.47
N THR A 310 -15.70 2.82 55.03
CA THR A 310 -15.10 3.53 53.91
C THR A 310 -15.95 3.35 52.65
N ARG A 311 -15.90 4.33 51.74
CA ARG A 311 -16.75 4.34 50.54
C ARG A 311 -16.11 3.66 49.33
N ASP A 312 -14.80 3.45 49.39
CA ASP A 312 -13.98 3.10 48.25
C ASP A 312 -13.50 1.66 48.41
N PHE A 313 -13.76 0.80 47.42
CA PHE A 313 -13.17 -0.53 47.43
C PHE A 313 -11.71 -0.46 46.99
N ASP A 314 -10.88 -1.24 47.65
CA ASP A 314 -9.47 -1.28 47.34
C ASP A 314 -9.20 -1.99 46.00
N SER A 315 -8.14 -1.52 45.35
CA SER A 315 -7.57 -2.17 44.17
C SER A 315 -6.07 -2.28 44.31
N TYR A 316 -5.47 -3.27 43.68
CA TYR A 316 -4.01 -3.37 43.63
C TYR A 316 -3.51 -3.31 42.20
N ASN A 317 -2.39 -2.62 42.06
CA ASN A 317 -1.82 -2.20 40.80
C ASN A 317 -0.42 -2.77 40.67
N HIS A 318 -0.07 -3.11 39.43
CA HIS A 318 1.23 -3.64 39.06
C HIS A 318 1.77 -2.88 37.87
N THR A 319 2.98 -2.35 38.01
CA THR A 319 3.74 -1.82 36.86
C THR A 319 4.95 -2.71 36.68
N THR A 320 4.95 -3.52 35.63
CA THR A 320 5.92 -4.60 35.44
C THR A 320 6.68 -4.45 34.13
N LEU A 321 7.96 -4.82 34.18
CA LEU A 321 8.78 -5.06 33.01
C LEU A 321 8.95 -6.58 32.86
N GLY A 322 8.72 -7.10 31.65
CA GLY A 322 8.73 -8.52 31.36
C GLY A 322 9.53 -8.87 30.12
N ILE A 323 9.99 -10.11 30.08
CA ILE A 323 10.59 -10.73 28.89
C ILE A 323 9.70 -11.91 28.50
N HIS A 324 9.32 -11.97 27.24
CA HIS A 324 8.49 -13.05 26.70
C HIS A 324 9.25 -13.82 25.64
N PHE A 325 9.14 -15.14 25.72
CA PHE A 325 9.69 -16.09 24.78
C PHE A 325 8.56 -16.71 23.97
N ARG A 326 8.65 -16.60 22.64
CA ARG A 326 7.74 -17.28 21.72
C ARG A 326 8.11 -18.75 21.58
N LEU A 327 7.09 -19.61 21.60
CA LEU A 327 7.18 -21.05 21.46
C LEU A 327 6.41 -21.51 20.22
N GLY A 328 7.00 -22.45 19.48
CA GLY A 328 6.39 -23.10 18.32
C GLY A 328 7.14 -22.86 17.01
N PRO A 329 6.82 -23.67 15.97
CA PRO A 329 7.26 -23.43 14.61
C PRO A 329 6.47 -22.27 13.98
N GLY A 330 7.19 -21.27 13.47
CA GLY A 330 6.62 -20.07 12.86
C GLY A 330 7.54 -18.87 13.08
N GLU A 331 7.90 -18.17 12.01
CA GLU A 331 8.84 -17.05 12.09
C GLU A 331 8.21 -15.82 12.78
N GLU A 332 6.92 -15.62 12.58
CA GLU A 332 6.19 -14.44 13.04
C GLU A 332 4.89 -14.83 13.75
N SER A 333 4.58 -14.14 14.83
CA SER A 333 3.28 -14.29 15.51
C SER A 333 2.24 -13.46 14.77
N LEU A 334 1.06 -14.04 14.56
CA LEU A 334 -0.11 -13.36 13.99
C LEU A 334 -0.37 -11.99 14.61
N TRP A 335 -0.10 -11.84 15.90
CA TRP A 335 -0.26 -10.60 16.64
C TRP A 335 0.61 -9.44 16.13
N TRP A 336 1.74 -9.74 15.49
CA TRP A 336 2.68 -8.76 14.97
C TRP A 336 2.58 -8.57 13.46
N SER A 337 1.89 -9.45 12.75
CA SER A 337 1.66 -9.31 11.32
C SER A 337 0.43 -8.44 11.05
N ASN A 338 0.56 -7.52 10.11
CA ASN A 338 -0.55 -6.78 9.54
C ASN A 338 -1.17 -7.65 8.42
N PRO A 339 -2.48 -7.92 8.45
CA PRO A 339 -3.13 -8.74 7.43
C PRO A 339 -3.10 -8.12 6.03
N LEU A 340 -2.96 -6.79 5.92
CA LEU A 340 -2.90 -6.10 4.62
C LEU A 340 -1.49 -6.01 4.03
N THR A 341 -0.46 -6.43 4.76
CA THR A 341 0.93 -6.38 4.26
C THR A 341 1.07 -7.08 2.91
N GLU A 342 0.46 -8.26 2.76
CA GLU A 342 0.52 -9.06 1.54
C GLU A 342 -0.11 -8.35 0.34
N VAL A 343 -1.23 -7.66 0.55
CA VAL A 343 -1.93 -6.92 -0.51
C VAL A 343 -1.13 -5.68 -0.92
N TYR A 344 -0.49 -5.01 0.04
CA TYR A 344 0.37 -3.87 -0.26
C TYR A 344 1.65 -4.28 -0.97
N SER A 345 2.31 -5.37 -0.56
CA SER A 345 3.53 -5.87 -1.20
C SER A 345 3.26 -6.31 -2.63
N SER A 346 2.24 -7.14 -2.86
CA SER A 346 1.82 -7.58 -4.21
C SER A 346 1.43 -6.40 -5.11
N ALA A 347 0.70 -5.40 -4.59
CA ALA A 347 0.38 -4.20 -5.36
C ALA A 347 1.62 -3.36 -5.70
N GLN A 348 2.60 -3.29 -4.80
CA GLN A 348 3.87 -2.63 -5.06
C GLN A 348 4.68 -3.39 -6.10
N GLU A 349 4.79 -4.71 -5.99
CA GLU A 349 5.46 -5.57 -6.98
C GLU A 349 4.82 -5.44 -8.35
N ALA A 350 3.49 -5.48 -8.44
CA ALA A 350 2.77 -5.27 -9.69
C ALA A 350 3.06 -3.89 -10.29
N ARG A 351 3.16 -2.84 -9.46
CA ARG A 351 3.55 -1.50 -9.92
C ARG A 351 5.00 -1.44 -10.40
N GLU A 352 5.92 -2.09 -9.71
CA GLU A 352 7.32 -2.16 -10.11
C GLU A 352 7.50 -2.94 -11.42
N ILE A 353 6.78 -4.05 -11.59
CA ILE A 353 6.76 -4.81 -12.84
C ILE A 353 6.17 -3.95 -13.96
N ALA A 354 5.01 -3.32 -13.73
CA ALA A 354 4.39 -2.43 -14.70
C ALA A 354 5.34 -1.30 -15.09
N LYS A 355 6.00 -0.67 -14.10
CA LYS A 355 7.00 0.37 -14.31
C LYS A 355 8.15 -0.13 -15.17
N ARG A 356 8.75 -1.28 -14.87
CA ARG A 356 9.82 -1.88 -15.69
C ARG A 356 9.39 -2.23 -17.11
N LEU A 357 8.10 -2.47 -17.34
CA LEU A 357 7.56 -2.75 -18.67
C LEU A 357 7.21 -1.49 -19.46
N THR A 358 7.15 -0.31 -18.82
CA THR A 358 6.74 0.95 -19.44
C THR A 358 7.80 2.04 -19.42
N ASP A 359 8.80 1.93 -18.53
CA ASP A 359 9.92 2.87 -18.48
C ASP A 359 10.74 2.73 -19.76
N ASP A 360 10.89 3.86 -20.45
CA ASP A 360 11.60 4.06 -21.70
C ASP A 360 12.41 5.35 -21.50
N GLY A 361 13.70 5.18 -21.23
CA GLY A 361 14.62 6.20 -20.73
C GLY A 361 15.03 7.20 -21.79
N ASP A 362 15.22 6.73 -23.03
CA ASP A 362 15.65 7.53 -24.19
C ASP A 362 14.47 7.91 -25.11
N LYS A 363 13.30 7.32 -24.88
CA LYS A 363 12.01 7.58 -25.55
C LYS A 363 12.02 7.20 -27.03
N ASP A 364 12.76 6.15 -27.37
CA ASP A 364 12.79 5.59 -28.72
C ASP A 364 11.54 4.72 -29.03
N GLY A 365 10.71 4.44 -28.02
CA GLY A 365 9.50 3.62 -28.13
C GLY A 365 9.67 2.17 -27.67
N VAL A 366 10.85 1.78 -27.21
CA VAL A 366 11.18 0.46 -26.66
C VAL A 366 11.44 0.58 -25.16
N PRO A 367 10.71 -0.14 -24.29
CA PRO A 367 10.99 -0.09 -22.86
C PRO A 367 12.42 -0.54 -22.54
N ASP A 368 13.08 0.10 -21.56
CA ASP A 368 14.46 -0.13 -21.11
C ASP A 368 14.79 -1.61 -20.87
N LEU A 369 13.78 -2.40 -20.49
CA LEU A 369 13.92 -3.84 -20.25
C LEU A 369 14.28 -4.63 -21.52
N TYR A 370 13.82 -4.17 -22.68
CA TYR A 370 13.98 -4.80 -23.98
C TYR A 370 14.97 -4.07 -24.89
N ASP A 371 15.31 -2.84 -24.54
CA ASP A 371 16.23 -2.00 -25.27
C ASP A 371 17.71 -2.44 -25.07
N LYS A 372 18.44 -2.52 -26.17
CA LYS A 372 19.86 -2.85 -26.23
C LYS A 372 20.76 -1.62 -26.34
N GLU A 373 20.23 -0.48 -26.79
CA GLU A 373 20.94 0.78 -26.96
C GLU A 373 20.24 1.91 -26.17
N PRO A 374 20.40 1.92 -24.83
CA PRO A 374 19.66 2.77 -23.89
C PRO A 374 19.92 4.28 -23.96
N ASP A 375 20.58 4.74 -25.03
CA ASP A 375 20.94 6.15 -25.25
C ASP A 375 20.63 6.55 -26.72
N THR A 376 19.62 5.95 -27.34
CA THR A 376 19.23 6.25 -28.72
C THR A 376 18.51 7.61 -28.78
N PRO A 377 18.89 8.51 -29.72
CA PRO A 377 18.25 9.82 -29.81
C PRO A 377 16.73 9.75 -30.06
N GLU A 378 15.96 10.53 -29.30
CA GLU A 378 14.50 10.63 -29.42
C GLU A 378 14.06 10.92 -30.87
N GLY A 379 13.26 10.02 -31.45
CA GLY A 379 12.74 10.13 -32.83
C GLY A 379 13.53 9.38 -33.90
N MET A 380 14.67 8.76 -33.55
CA MET A 380 15.41 7.87 -34.45
C MET A 380 14.59 6.58 -34.69
N PRO A 381 14.47 6.10 -35.94
CA PRO A 381 13.86 4.81 -36.21
C PRO A 381 14.73 3.69 -35.61
N VAL A 382 14.11 2.91 -34.72
CA VAL A 382 14.75 1.75 -34.06
C VAL A 382 14.05 0.44 -34.43
N ASP A 383 14.79 -0.67 -34.31
CA ASP A 383 14.20 -2.01 -34.38
C ASP A 383 13.46 -2.38 -33.08
N GLY A 384 12.81 -3.55 -33.05
CA GLY A 384 12.09 -4.02 -31.85
C GLY A 384 12.98 -4.36 -30.64
N LEU A 385 14.29 -4.12 -30.73
CA LEU A 385 15.28 -4.28 -29.67
C LEU A 385 15.96 -2.93 -29.31
N GLY A 386 15.42 -1.80 -29.79
CA GLY A 386 15.93 -0.45 -29.50
C GLY A 386 17.23 -0.10 -30.22
N ARG A 387 17.61 -0.84 -31.28
CA ARG A 387 18.83 -0.52 -32.05
C ARG A 387 18.51 0.41 -33.21
N ALA A 388 19.37 1.40 -33.43
CA ALA A 388 19.25 2.29 -34.58
C ALA A 388 19.19 1.50 -35.90
N LEU A 389 18.25 1.89 -36.78
CA LEU A 389 18.00 1.20 -38.04
C LEU A 389 18.96 1.64 -39.14
N ASP A 390 19.48 0.65 -39.88
CA ASP A 390 20.25 0.79 -41.13
C ASP A 390 19.65 -0.25 -42.09
N THR A 391 18.75 0.19 -42.96
CA THR A 391 17.84 -0.65 -43.73
C THR A 391 18.53 -1.35 -44.90
N ASP A 392 19.49 -0.70 -45.54
CA ASP A 392 20.22 -1.24 -46.70
C ASP A 392 21.61 -1.81 -46.35
N GLY A 393 22.15 -1.48 -45.17
CA GLY A 393 23.40 -2.02 -44.65
C GLY A 393 24.64 -1.37 -45.26
N ASP A 394 24.55 -0.13 -45.74
CA ASP A 394 25.66 0.61 -46.33
C ASP A 394 26.59 1.26 -45.27
N GLY A 395 26.15 1.28 -44.00
CA GLY A 395 26.89 1.80 -42.86
C GLY A 395 26.50 3.21 -42.42
N VAL A 396 25.53 3.84 -43.08
CA VAL A 396 24.86 5.07 -42.64
C VAL A 396 23.53 4.69 -41.99
N LEU A 397 23.15 5.36 -40.89
CA LEU A 397 21.88 5.08 -40.22
C LEU A 397 20.74 5.76 -40.97
N ASP A 398 19.56 5.13 -41.04
CA ASP A 398 18.38 5.62 -41.78
C ASP A 398 17.96 7.07 -41.43
N ASN A 399 18.31 7.56 -40.24
CA ASN A 399 18.02 8.93 -39.82
C ASN A 399 18.90 9.99 -40.50
N ASP A 400 20.14 9.61 -40.82
CA ASP A 400 21.15 10.47 -41.42
C ASP A 400 21.37 10.16 -42.91
N ASP A 401 20.64 9.16 -43.43
CA ASP A 401 20.67 8.67 -44.80
C ASP A 401 19.62 9.38 -45.68
N GLU A 402 20.08 10.04 -46.75
CA GLU A 402 19.22 10.68 -47.75
C GLU A 402 18.61 9.68 -48.75
N GLU A 403 19.20 8.50 -48.91
CA GLU A 403 18.73 7.37 -49.73
C GLU A 403 18.59 6.07 -48.90
N PRO A 404 17.56 5.92 -48.03
CA PRO A 404 17.39 4.78 -47.09
C PRO A 404 17.23 3.37 -47.71
N PHE A 405 17.33 3.27 -49.03
CA PHE A 405 17.19 2.05 -49.81
C PHE A 405 18.24 1.99 -50.92
N THR A 406 19.45 2.46 -50.65
CA THR A 406 20.57 2.37 -51.57
C THR A 406 20.78 0.91 -51.98
N PRO A 407 20.97 0.63 -53.28
CA PRO A 407 21.18 -0.73 -53.69
C PRO A 407 22.44 -1.36 -53.08
N LYS A 408 22.29 -2.59 -52.59
CA LYS A 408 23.37 -3.29 -51.88
C LYS A 408 24.65 -3.45 -52.70
N GLY A 409 25.75 -2.93 -52.17
CA GLY A 409 27.11 -3.08 -52.72
C GLY A 409 27.61 -1.89 -53.53
N CYS A 410 26.87 -0.77 -53.55
CA CYS A 410 27.36 0.51 -54.05
C CYS A 410 28.22 1.20 -52.98
N ASP A 411 29.26 1.91 -53.40
CA ASP A 411 29.99 2.81 -52.50
C ASP A 411 29.14 4.08 -52.33
N VAL A 412 28.92 4.49 -51.08
CA VAL A 412 28.09 5.64 -50.70
C VAL A 412 28.94 6.76 -50.14
N ASP A 413 28.41 7.98 -50.16
CA ASP A 413 29.03 9.12 -49.50
C ASP A 413 28.67 9.19 -48.00
N GLN A 414 29.03 10.30 -47.34
CA GLN A 414 28.76 10.47 -45.90
C GLN A 414 27.28 10.66 -45.55
N TYR A 415 26.41 10.79 -46.55
CA TYR A 415 24.96 11.01 -46.41
C TYR A 415 24.15 9.80 -46.91
N GLY A 416 24.80 8.65 -47.18
CA GLY A 416 24.13 7.43 -47.68
C GLY A 416 23.74 7.49 -49.16
N VAL A 417 24.12 8.54 -49.88
CA VAL A 417 23.83 8.68 -51.31
C VAL A 417 24.85 7.88 -52.12
N ALA A 418 24.36 7.10 -53.08
CA ALA A 418 25.23 6.34 -53.95
C ALA A 418 26.10 7.25 -54.83
N LEU A 419 27.40 6.96 -54.94
CA LEU A 419 28.32 7.78 -55.75
C LEU A 419 27.95 7.72 -57.24
N ASP A 420 27.85 8.89 -57.86
CA ASP A 420 27.66 9.09 -59.30
C ASP A 420 28.75 10.04 -59.81
N ALA A 421 29.79 9.48 -60.45
CA ALA A 421 30.98 10.20 -60.84
C ALA A 421 30.77 11.18 -62.00
N ASP A 422 29.83 10.89 -62.92
CA ASP A 422 29.59 11.69 -64.13
C ASP A 422 28.26 12.46 -64.12
N ASN A 423 27.47 12.32 -63.05
CA ASN A 423 26.19 12.99 -62.80
C ASN A 423 25.15 12.73 -63.90
N ASP A 424 25.15 11.52 -64.47
CA ASP A 424 24.18 11.11 -65.48
C ASP A 424 22.84 10.60 -64.87
N GLY A 425 22.81 10.44 -63.54
CA GLY A 425 21.65 9.99 -62.77
C GLY A 425 21.62 8.48 -62.52
N VAL A 426 22.66 7.74 -62.88
CA VAL A 426 22.84 6.32 -62.59
C VAL A 426 24.06 6.14 -61.67
N PRO A 427 23.91 5.54 -60.48
CA PRO A 427 25.04 5.30 -59.59
C PRO A 427 26.15 4.46 -60.22
N ASP A 428 27.41 4.72 -59.87
CA ASP A 428 28.63 4.08 -60.39
C ASP A 428 28.57 2.54 -60.36
N CYS A 429 27.85 1.98 -59.39
CA CYS A 429 27.66 0.54 -59.22
C CYS A 429 26.75 -0.11 -60.29
N TYR A 430 25.85 0.66 -60.91
CA TYR A 430 25.00 0.22 -62.02
C TYR A 430 25.36 0.83 -63.35
N ASP A 431 26.18 1.88 -63.35
CA ASP A 431 26.65 2.53 -64.55
C ASP A 431 27.67 1.64 -65.30
N LYS A 432 27.40 1.46 -66.59
CA LYS A 432 28.26 0.74 -67.52
C LYS A 432 29.18 1.66 -68.31
N GLU A 433 28.91 2.95 -68.37
CA GLU A 433 29.65 3.96 -69.12
C GLU A 433 30.13 5.09 -68.19
N PRO A 434 31.23 4.88 -67.40
CA PRO A 434 31.68 5.77 -66.31
C PRO A 434 32.11 7.21 -66.67
N ASN A 435 31.89 7.65 -67.92
CA ASN A 435 32.19 8.98 -68.42
C ASN A 435 31.16 9.38 -69.50
N SER A 436 29.89 9.28 -69.16
CA SER A 436 28.75 9.62 -70.00
C SER A 436 28.75 11.12 -70.38
N PRO A 437 28.47 11.49 -71.65
CA PRO A 437 28.41 12.88 -72.08
C PRO A 437 27.31 13.71 -71.35
N PRO A 438 27.63 14.87 -70.75
CA PRO A 438 26.61 15.67 -70.07
C PRO A 438 25.51 16.15 -71.04
N GLY A 439 24.24 15.91 -70.68
CA GLY A 439 23.06 16.42 -71.39
C GLY A 439 22.31 15.45 -72.31
N MET A 440 22.63 14.16 -72.27
CA MET A 440 21.87 13.09 -72.95
C MET A 440 20.92 12.39 -71.98
N TYR A 441 19.93 11.64 -72.51
CA TYR A 441 19.10 10.74 -71.71
C TYR A 441 19.74 9.36 -71.67
N TYR A 442 19.81 8.75 -70.50
CA TYR A 442 20.41 7.44 -70.27
C TYR A 442 19.34 6.42 -69.87
N ASP A 443 19.57 5.14 -70.19
CA ASP A 443 18.74 4.06 -69.66
C ASP A 443 19.13 3.71 -68.21
N ALA A 444 18.39 2.78 -67.57
CA ALA A 444 18.64 2.37 -66.18
C ALA A 444 19.99 1.63 -65.94
N LYS A 445 20.90 1.62 -66.92
CA LYS A 445 22.25 1.04 -66.86
C LYS A 445 23.33 2.05 -67.28
N GLY A 446 22.99 3.33 -67.38
CA GLY A 446 23.92 4.41 -67.77
C GLY A 446 24.26 4.41 -69.26
N VAL A 447 23.43 3.81 -70.13
CA VAL A 447 23.71 3.78 -71.59
C VAL A 447 22.93 4.87 -72.32
N ALA A 448 23.61 5.69 -73.12
CA ALA A 448 23.01 6.82 -73.83
C ALA A 448 21.90 6.39 -74.83
N ILE A 449 20.73 7.02 -74.70
CA ILE A 449 19.59 6.86 -75.61
C ILE A 449 19.71 7.89 -76.74
N ILE A 450 19.98 7.41 -77.97
CA ILE A 450 20.02 8.25 -79.16
C ILE A 450 18.62 8.30 -79.79
N ILE A 451 17.93 9.43 -79.69
CA ILE A 451 16.61 9.64 -80.30
C ILE A 451 16.80 10.17 -81.73
N GLU A 452 16.71 9.29 -82.74
CA GLU A 452 16.65 9.70 -84.15
C GLU A 452 15.19 9.83 -84.63
N ASN A 453 14.81 11.07 -84.96
CA ASN A 453 13.68 11.52 -85.78
C ASN A 453 12.26 11.68 -85.16
N GLU A 454 11.64 12.76 -85.64
CA GLU A 454 10.32 13.37 -85.35
C GLU A 454 9.16 12.36 -85.34
N ALA A 455 8.39 12.34 -84.24
CA ALA A 455 7.25 11.44 -84.04
C ALA A 455 6.00 11.87 -84.84
N PRO A 456 5.18 10.93 -85.34
CA PRO A 456 3.96 11.22 -86.10
C PRO A 456 2.84 11.79 -85.20
N GLU A 457 1.94 12.60 -85.79
CA GLU A 457 0.77 13.21 -85.12
C GLU A 457 -0.17 12.15 -84.50
N ILE A 458 -0.12 11.99 -83.18
CA ILE A 458 -1.06 11.18 -82.41
C ILE A 458 -2.27 12.07 -82.05
N PRO A 459 -3.52 11.63 -82.30
CA PRO A 459 -4.70 12.33 -81.77
C PRO A 459 -4.60 12.41 -80.24
N CYS A 460 -4.74 13.61 -79.70
CA CYS A 460 -4.63 13.94 -78.28
C CYS A 460 -5.67 13.13 -77.47
N LEU A 461 -5.27 11.95 -77.02
CA LEU A 461 -6.09 11.02 -76.25
C LEU A 461 -6.07 11.48 -74.78
N LEU A 462 -7.18 12.04 -74.31
CA LEU A 462 -7.34 12.43 -72.93
C LEU A 462 -8.12 11.34 -72.16
N PRO A 463 -7.78 11.08 -70.89
CA PRO A 463 -8.48 10.10 -70.07
C PRO A 463 -9.93 10.52 -69.76
N ILE A 464 -10.79 9.53 -69.52
CA ILE A 464 -12.22 9.71 -69.24
C ILE A 464 -12.45 9.61 -67.73
N VAL A 465 -13.30 10.48 -67.18
CA VAL A 465 -13.68 10.44 -65.76
C VAL A 465 -15.05 9.83 -65.60
N HIS A 466 -15.19 8.82 -64.73
CA HIS A 466 -16.46 8.14 -64.48
C HIS A 466 -17.11 8.55 -63.15
N PHE A 467 -18.42 8.39 -63.06
CA PHE A 467 -19.22 8.82 -61.91
C PHE A 467 -20.09 7.69 -61.35
N GLU A 468 -20.30 7.76 -60.04
CA GLU A 468 -21.27 6.90 -59.38
C GLU A 468 -22.71 7.24 -59.79
N LEU A 469 -23.62 6.30 -59.52
CA LEU A 469 -25.04 6.48 -59.76
C LEU A 469 -25.54 7.72 -59.01
N ASP A 470 -26.24 8.59 -59.73
CA ASP A 470 -26.86 9.81 -59.20
C ASP A 470 -25.91 10.79 -58.49
N LYS A 471 -24.61 10.68 -58.76
CA LYS A 471 -23.59 11.57 -58.19
C LYS A 471 -22.82 12.33 -59.26
N ASP A 472 -22.30 13.48 -58.86
CA ASP A 472 -21.51 14.42 -59.64
C ASP A 472 -20.15 14.76 -59.02
N ASN A 473 -19.81 14.20 -57.85
CA ASN A 473 -18.51 14.38 -57.20
C ASN A 473 -17.43 13.50 -57.86
N ILE A 474 -16.22 14.04 -57.99
CA ILE A 474 -15.06 13.33 -58.53
C ILE A 474 -14.45 12.46 -57.42
N ARG A 475 -14.10 11.21 -57.74
CA ARG A 475 -13.42 10.31 -56.80
C ARG A 475 -11.89 10.52 -56.84
N PRO A 476 -11.17 10.34 -55.70
CA PRO A 476 -9.72 10.52 -55.65
C PRO A 476 -8.93 9.66 -56.63
N GLU A 477 -9.47 8.48 -56.98
CA GLU A 477 -8.88 7.60 -57.98
C GLU A 477 -8.75 8.24 -59.37
N PHE A 478 -9.55 9.28 -59.70
CA PHE A 478 -9.49 9.99 -60.98
C PHE A 478 -8.61 11.27 -60.94
N TYR A 479 -7.97 11.56 -59.81
CA TYR A 479 -7.07 12.72 -59.69
C TYR A 479 -5.82 12.61 -60.58
N PRO A 480 -5.18 11.42 -60.75
CA PRO A 480 -4.07 11.27 -61.69
C PRO A 480 -4.48 11.57 -63.15
N GLU A 481 -5.67 11.17 -63.58
CA GLU A 481 -6.21 11.40 -64.91
C GLU A 481 -6.47 12.88 -65.17
N LEU A 482 -7.07 13.58 -64.19
CA LEU A 482 -7.27 15.03 -64.26
C LEU A 482 -5.93 15.78 -64.20
N TYR A 483 -4.97 15.30 -63.43
CA TYR A 483 -3.61 15.84 -63.42
C TYR A 483 -2.97 15.72 -64.81
N TYR A 484 -3.08 14.55 -65.46
CA TYR A 484 -2.58 14.33 -66.81
C TYR A 484 -3.20 15.30 -67.82
N ILE A 485 -4.52 15.48 -67.80
CA ILE A 485 -5.22 16.45 -68.66
C ILE A 485 -4.67 17.87 -68.42
N ALA A 486 -4.50 18.25 -67.16
CA ALA A 486 -3.96 19.56 -66.82
C ALA A 486 -2.52 19.76 -67.32
N GLN A 487 -1.67 18.73 -67.23
CA GLN A 487 -0.30 18.80 -67.76
C GLN A 487 -0.29 18.93 -69.29
N VAL A 488 -1.13 18.18 -69.99
CA VAL A 488 -1.27 18.32 -71.46
C VAL A 488 -1.70 19.73 -71.84
N MET A 489 -2.69 20.31 -71.15
CA MET A 489 -3.15 21.67 -71.40
C MET A 489 -2.12 22.75 -71.00
N LYS A 490 -1.27 22.51 -70.00
CA LYS A 490 -0.18 23.42 -69.61
C LYS A 490 0.98 23.38 -70.60
N ASN A 491 1.32 22.19 -71.09
CA ASN A 491 2.43 21.98 -72.02
C ASN A 491 2.11 22.56 -73.41
N ASP A 492 0.84 22.54 -73.85
CA ASP A 492 0.38 23.21 -75.07
C ASP A 492 -0.72 24.24 -74.75
N PRO A 493 -0.36 25.53 -74.59
CA PRO A 493 -1.32 26.61 -74.29
C PRO A 493 -2.35 26.87 -75.42
N SER A 494 -2.12 26.38 -76.63
CA SER A 494 -2.98 26.63 -77.80
C SER A 494 -4.21 25.72 -77.87
N ILE A 495 -4.17 24.59 -77.17
CA ILE A 495 -5.25 23.59 -77.21
C ILE A 495 -6.46 24.07 -76.41
N LYS A 496 -7.67 23.91 -76.97
CA LYS A 496 -8.93 23.94 -76.22
C LYS A 496 -9.39 22.51 -75.97
N VAL A 497 -10.12 22.27 -74.90
CA VAL A 497 -10.65 20.95 -74.58
C VAL A 497 -12.16 20.99 -74.52
N ARG A 498 -12.83 20.15 -75.30
CA ARG A 498 -14.27 19.88 -75.18
C ARG A 498 -14.48 18.88 -74.06
N ALA A 499 -15.32 19.23 -73.09
CA ALA A 499 -15.74 18.35 -72.00
C ALA A 499 -17.22 18.01 -72.19
N THR A 500 -17.51 16.73 -72.48
CA THR A 500 -18.85 16.25 -72.79
C THR A 500 -19.36 15.34 -71.67
N GLY A 501 -20.47 15.71 -71.05
CA GLY A 501 -21.08 14.98 -69.94
C GLY A 501 -22.16 14.01 -70.39
N HIS A 502 -22.16 12.81 -69.78
CA HIS A 502 -23.15 11.76 -70.02
C HIS A 502 -23.77 11.23 -68.72
N ALA A 503 -25.01 10.74 -68.84
CA ALA A 503 -25.79 10.11 -67.78
C ALA A 503 -26.41 8.79 -68.27
N ASP A 504 -26.79 7.91 -67.35
CA ASP A 504 -27.41 6.63 -67.69
C ASP A 504 -28.94 6.76 -67.88
N VAL A 505 -29.55 5.76 -68.53
CA VAL A 505 -30.96 5.78 -68.99
C VAL A 505 -32.04 5.68 -67.89
N ARG A 506 -31.68 5.89 -66.62
CA ARG A 506 -32.51 5.48 -65.47
C ARG A 506 -33.50 6.55 -64.99
N ASN A 507 -33.17 7.81 -65.21
CA ASN A 507 -33.99 8.95 -64.80
C ASN A 507 -34.62 9.62 -66.02
N THR A 508 -35.39 10.66 -65.80
CA THR A 508 -35.98 11.43 -66.91
C THR A 508 -34.89 12.18 -67.69
N ASP A 509 -35.11 12.37 -68.99
CA ASP A 509 -34.19 13.11 -69.86
C ASP A 509 -33.77 14.46 -69.25
N ALA A 510 -34.74 15.23 -68.75
CA ALA A 510 -34.51 16.52 -68.12
C ALA A 510 -33.61 16.43 -66.86
N TYR A 511 -33.74 15.36 -66.08
CA TYR A 511 -32.89 15.14 -64.91
C TYR A 511 -31.48 14.72 -65.32
N ASN A 512 -31.37 13.86 -66.33
CA ASN A 512 -30.11 13.34 -66.84
C ASN A 512 -29.28 14.41 -67.56
N GLU A 513 -29.93 15.32 -68.29
CA GLU A 513 -29.29 16.53 -68.83
C GLU A 513 -28.69 17.39 -67.71
N ASP A 514 -29.48 17.68 -66.66
CA ASP A 514 -29.01 18.48 -65.53
C ASP A 514 -27.89 17.80 -64.73
N LEU A 515 -27.96 16.48 -64.53
CA LEU A 515 -26.91 15.71 -63.87
C LEU A 515 -25.62 15.68 -64.71
N SER A 516 -25.72 15.53 -66.03
CA SER A 516 -24.57 15.58 -66.93
C SER A 516 -23.90 16.97 -66.92
N ARG A 517 -24.69 18.03 -66.79
CA ARG A 517 -24.21 19.41 -66.62
C ARG A 517 -23.41 19.60 -65.34
N ARG A 518 -23.91 19.11 -64.20
CA ARG A 518 -23.19 19.18 -62.92
C ARG A 518 -21.86 18.43 -62.96
N ARG A 519 -21.81 17.25 -63.58
CA ARG A 519 -20.59 16.45 -63.72
C ARG A 519 -19.49 17.16 -64.51
N VAL A 520 -19.83 17.74 -65.66
CA VAL A 520 -18.89 18.51 -66.47
C VAL A 520 -18.40 19.74 -65.70
N GLN A 521 -19.30 20.46 -65.05
CA GLN A 521 -18.95 21.64 -64.28
C GLN A 521 -17.97 21.29 -63.15
N ASN A 522 -18.24 20.25 -62.36
CA ASN A 522 -17.33 19.84 -61.29
C ASN A 522 -15.96 19.41 -61.83
N ALA A 523 -15.91 18.70 -62.96
CA ALA A 523 -14.65 18.26 -63.56
C ALA A 523 -13.82 19.43 -64.09
N VAL A 524 -14.46 20.41 -64.76
CA VAL A 524 -13.81 21.64 -65.23
C VAL A 524 -13.38 22.51 -64.06
N ASP A 525 -14.23 22.71 -63.06
CA ASP A 525 -13.92 23.49 -61.86
C ASP A 525 -12.75 22.90 -61.09
N PHE A 526 -12.62 21.57 -61.04
CA PHE A 526 -11.46 20.92 -60.45
C PHE A 526 -10.17 21.25 -61.20
N LEU A 527 -10.18 21.23 -62.54
CA LEU A 527 -9.03 21.57 -63.38
C LEU A 527 -8.66 23.06 -63.26
N VAL A 528 -9.66 23.93 -63.22
CA VAL A 528 -9.49 25.39 -63.07
C VAL A 528 -8.93 25.72 -61.68
N ASN A 529 -9.59 25.26 -60.62
CA ASN A 529 -9.25 25.66 -59.25
C ASN A 529 -7.96 25.01 -58.73
N THR A 530 -7.71 23.75 -59.08
CA THR A 530 -6.54 23.01 -58.56
C THR A 530 -5.30 23.25 -59.41
N TYR A 531 -5.45 23.32 -60.74
CA TYR A 531 -4.31 23.39 -61.65
C TYR A 531 -4.19 24.74 -62.36
N GLY A 532 -5.12 25.68 -62.19
CA GLY A 532 -5.03 27.03 -62.73
C GLY A 532 -5.23 27.13 -64.24
N ILE A 533 -6.00 26.21 -64.84
CA ILE A 533 -6.32 26.26 -66.26
C ILE A 533 -7.38 27.34 -66.51
N ASP A 534 -7.20 28.15 -67.56
CA ASP A 534 -8.17 29.19 -67.93
C ASP A 534 -9.52 28.56 -68.33
N PRO A 535 -10.64 28.92 -67.66
CA PRO A 535 -11.98 28.43 -68.00
C PRO A 535 -12.36 28.63 -69.47
N ALA A 536 -11.85 29.68 -70.13
CA ALA A 536 -12.14 29.98 -71.53
C ALA A 536 -11.58 28.94 -72.51
N ARG A 537 -10.72 28.03 -72.03
CA ARG A 537 -10.16 26.92 -72.82
C ARG A 537 -11.04 25.68 -72.82
N PHE A 538 -12.13 25.66 -72.07
CA PHE A 538 -13.08 24.56 -72.03
C PHE A 538 -14.34 24.86 -72.85
N ILE A 539 -14.77 23.88 -73.65
CA ILE A 539 -16.06 23.88 -74.32
C ILE A 539 -16.92 22.83 -73.61
N MET A 540 -17.95 23.27 -72.88
CA MET A 540 -18.77 22.37 -72.06
C MET A 540 -20.04 21.95 -72.82
N GLU A 541 -20.22 20.65 -73.00
CA GLU A 541 -21.39 20.05 -73.64
C GLU A 541 -22.07 19.05 -72.69
N TYR A 542 -23.40 19.01 -72.71
CA TYR A 542 -24.21 18.20 -71.80
C TYR A 542 -25.20 17.39 -72.62
N GLN A 543 -25.00 16.08 -72.68
CA GLN A 543 -25.77 15.22 -73.59
C GLN A 543 -26.70 14.27 -72.85
N GLY A 544 -26.78 14.35 -71.52
CA GLY A 544 -27.64 13.48 -70.71
C GLY A 544 -27.47 12.01 -71.11
N GLU A 545 -28.58 11.34 -71.40
CA GLU A 545 -28.60 9.95 -71.88
C GLU A 545 -28.61 9.81 -73.43
N ALA A 546 -28.60 10.92 -74.18
CA ALA A 546 -28.83 10.91 -75.63
C ALA A 546 -27.74 10.16 -76.41
N ASN A 547 -26.50 10.17 -75.92
CA ASN A 547 -25.34 9.56 -76.57
C ASN A 547 -24.61 8.57 -75.65
N ASN A 548 -25.31 7.50 -75.29
CA ASN A 548 -24.75 6.41 -74.49
C ASN A 548 -23.86 5.47 -75.32
N VAL A 549 -22.68 5.12 -74.79
CA VAL A 549 -21.73 4.17 -75.41
C VAL A 549 -22.35 2.79 -75.45
N ILE A 550 -22.94 2.37 -74.34
CA ILE A 550 -23.70 1.12 -74.26
C ILE A 550 -25.17 1.45 -74.45
N GLN A 551 -25.67 1.15 -75.65
CA GLN A 551 -27.06 1.34 -76.04
C GLN A 551 -27.96 0.18 -75.58
N ASN A 552 -29.27 0.40 -75.54
CA ASN A 552 -30.31 -0.60 -75.20
C ASN A 552 -30.22 -1.18 -73.78
N LEU A 553 -29.67 -0.43 -72.82
CA LEU A 553 -29.72 -0.83 -71.41
C LEU A 553 -31.13 -0.62 -70.83
N PRO A 554 -31.62 -1.53 -69.96
CA PRO A 554 -32.92 -1.34 -69.33
C PRO A 554 -32.86 -0.20 -68.30
N ALA A 555 -33.89 0.65 -68.29
CA ALA A 555 -34.03 1.71 -67.28
C ALA A 555 -34.31 1.15 -65.86
N ASN A 556 -34.74 -0.12 -65.75
CA ASN A 556 -35.04 -0.75 -64.47
C ASN A 556 -33.84 -1.57 -63.91
N HIS A 557 -33.58 -1.42 -62.61
CA HIS A 557 -32.48 -2.07 -61.87
C HIS A 557 -32.69 -3.57 -61.62
N ALA A 558 -33.47 -4.27 -62.43
CA ALA A 558 -33.87 -5.64 -62.16
C ALA A 558 -32.68 -6.63 -62.15
N ASN A 559 -31.53 -6.26 -62.72
CA ASN A 559 -30.36 -7.13 -62.83
C ASN A 559 -29.05 -6.44 -62.37
N PRO A 560 -28.54 -6.77 -61.17
CA PRO A 560 -27.27 -6.23 -60.66
C PRO A 560 -26.05 -6.49 -61.56
N LYS A 561 -26.11 -7.51 -62.43
CA LYS A 561 -25.02 -7.84 -63.36
C LYS A 561 -24.83 -6.79 -64.46
N LEU A 562 -25.80 -5.90 -64.68
CA LEU A 562 -25.73 -4.84 -65.69
C LEU A 562 -25.17 -3.52 -65.12
N GLU A 563 -24.94 -3.42 -63.81
CA GLU A 563 -24.43 -2.18 -63.18
C GLU A 563 -23.09 -1.70 -63.76
N PRO A 564 -22.10 -2.56 -64.05
CA PRO A 564 -20.87 -2.13 -64.69
C PRO A 564 -21.10 -1.51 -66.08
N LEU A 565 -22.12 -1.94 -66.81
CA LEU A 565 -22.45 -1.40 -68.14
C LEU A 565 -23.10 -0.02 -68.03
N HIS A 566 -23.95 0.21 -67.02
CA HIS A 566 -24.47 1.55 -66.73
C HIS A 566 -23.37 2.49 -66.25
N TYR A 567 -22.38 1.98 -65.50
CA TYR A 567 -21.24 2.77 -65.03
C TYR A 567 -20.42 3.35 -66.18
N VAL A 568 -20.18 2.58 -67.26
CA VAL A 568 -19.50 3.07 -68.47
C VAL A 568 -20.21 4.29 -69.08
N ASN A 569 -21.54 4.34 -69.05
CA ASN A 569 -22.28 5.48 -69.60
C ASN A 569 -22.19 6.74 -68.72
N ARG A 570 -21.96 6.60 -67.40
CA ARG A 570 -21.83 7.70 -66.45
C ARG A 570 -20.41 8.27 -66.48
N ARG A 571 -20.14 9.15 -67.43
CA ARG A 571 -18.79 9.67 -67.68
C ARG A 571 -18.75 11.12 -68.16
N VAL A 572 -17.57 11.71 -68.07
CA VAL A 572 -17.19 12.93 -68.78
C VAL A 572 -16.02 12.61 -69.71
N GLU A 573 -16.20 12.88 -70.99
CA GLU A 573 -15.19 12.72 -72.02
C GLU A 573 -14.48 14.05 -72.27
N PHE A 574 -13.17 14.00 -72.48
CA PHE A 574 -12.36 15.16 -72.82
C PHE A 574 -11.75 14.96 -74.21
N GLU A 575 -11.93 15.93 -75.09
CA GLU A 575 -11.40 15.89 -76.45
C GLU A 575 -10.66 17.19 -76.77
N CYS A 576 -9.46 17.09 -77.34
CA CYS A 576 -8.70 18.26 -77.76
C CYS A 576 -9.32 18.85 -79.04
N VAL A 577 -9.70 20.11 -78.98
CA VAL A 577 -10.19 20.91 -80.11
C VAL A 577 -9.09 21.91 -80.45
N ARG A 578 -8.39 21.69 -81.56
CA ARG A 578 -7.51 22.69 -82.17
C ARG A 578 -8.32 23.54 -83.15
N ASN A 579 -8.10 24.85 -83.12
CA ASN A 579 -8.68 25.80 -84.08
C ASN A 579 -8.08 25.62 -85.47
#